data_AF-A0A954WD32-F1
#
_entry.id   AF-A0A954WD32-F1
#
_cell.length_a   1.000
_cell.length_b   1.000
_cell.length_c   1.000
_cell.angle_alpha   90.00
_cell.angle_beta   90.00
_cell.angle_gamma   90.00
#
_symmetry.space_group_name_H-M   'P 1'
#
loop_
_entity.id
_entity.type
_entity.pdbx_description
1 polymer ?
#
loop_
_entity_poly.entity_id
_entity_poly.type
_entity_poly.pdbx_seq_one_letter_code
_entity_poly.pdbx_strand_id
1 'polypeptide(L)'
;MAIQKLVHHVNVATDEDFQRKFNGFYRVRRNAEWRSCFYAMFEREKKSKRARSFERLLREFQTSMGRIEGSFISKMLATLDDEQPVMDSIVLKHCGLRMPVYGAVERRLKRIVENHDALRASLIRIRDAELGQFLVSVFKRRYPDAQISEIKMVDLVLWQTRSQ
;
A
#
# COMPACT_ATOMS: atom_id res chain seq x y z
N MET A 1 -8.25 15.86 -6.28
CA MET A 1 -8.89 14.66 -5.69
C MET A 1 -7.81 13.69 -5.26
N ALA A 2 -7.87 13.17 -4.03
CA ALA A 2 -6.90 12.18 -3.52
C ALA A 2 -6.93 10.89 -4.36
N ILE A 3 -5.80 10.18 -4.44
CA ILE A 3 -5.66 9.01 -5.29
C ILE A 3 -6.59 7.86 -4.88
N GLN A 4 -6.90 7.75 -3.58
CA GLN A 4 -7.86 6.80 -2.99
C GLN A 4 -9.28 7.01 -3.51
N LYS A 5 -9.67 8.25 -3.84
CA LYS A 5 -10.99 8.50 -4.43
C LYS A 5 -10.93 8.30 -5.94
N LEU A 6 -9.88 8.79 -6.60
CA LEU A 6 -9.74 8.72 -8.06
C LEU A 6 -9.76 7.30 -8.60
N VAL A 7 -9.14 6.35 -7.90
CA VAL A 7 -9.06 4.94 -8.30
C VAL A 7 -10.43 4.30 -8.59
N HIS A 8 -11.50 4.76 -7.93
CA HIS A 8 -12.83 4.20 -8.09
C HIS A 8 -13.65 4.81 -9.23
N HIS A 9 -13.20 5.93 -9.80
CA HIS A 9 -13.94 6.69 -10.81
C HIS A 9 -13.40 6.53 -12.24
N VAL A 10 -12.22 5.95 -12.41
CA VAL A 10 -11.56 5.81 -13.71
C VAL A 10 -11.09 4.38 -13.94
N ASN A 11 -10.90 3.99 -15.19
CA ASN A 11 -10.25 2.72 -15.52
C ASN A 11 -8.73 2.87 -15.38
N VAL A 12 -8.15 2.38 -14.28
CA VAL A 12 -6.74 2.60 -13.95
C VAL A 12 -5.77 1.88 -14.90
N ALA A 13 -6.25 0.87 -15.65
CA ALA A 13 -5.46 0.18 -16.66
C ALA A 13 -5.19 1.04 -17.90
N THR A 14 -6.03 2.04 -18.18
CA THR A 14 -5.96 2.86 -19.41
C THR A 14 -5.90 4.37 -19.14
N ASP A 15 -6.26 4.83 -17.95
CA ASP A 15 -6.23 6.25 -17.57
C ASP A 15 -4.79 6.71 -17.28
N GLU A 16 -4.16 7.35 -18.26
CA GLU A 16 -2.77 7.81 -18.19
C GLU A 16 -2.55 8.84 -17.07
N ASP A 17 -3.56 9.67 -16.78
CA ASP A 17 -3.49 10.70 -15.74
C ASP A 17 -3.46 10.08 -14.34
N PHE A 18 -4.26 9.05 -14.10
CA PHE A 18 -4.21 8.24 -12.90
C PHE A 18 -2.85 7.56 -12.79
N GLN A 19 -2.40 6.89 -13.85
CA GLN A 19 -1.12 6.19 -13.84
C GLN A 19 0.03 7.15 -13.52
N ARG A 20 0.07 8.34 -14.14
CA ARG A 20 1.06 9.39 -13.86
C ARG A 20 1.02 9.85 -12.40
N LYS A 21 -0.17 10.11 -11.85
CA LYS A 21 -0.34 10.49 -10.43
C LYS A 21 0.11 9.38 -9.48
N PHE A 22 -0.29 8.14 -9.73
CA PHE A 22 0.10 6.97 -8.93
C PHE A 22 1.61 6.74 -8.98
N ASN A 23 2.18 6.75 -10.18
CA ASN A 23 3.61 6.57 -10.41
C ASN A 23 4.43 7.65 -9.70
N GLY A 24 3.98 8.91 -9.75
CA GLY A 24 4.61 10.02 -9.04
C GLY A 24 4.53 9.85 -7.52
N PHE A 25 3.32 9.61 -7.00
CA PHE A 25 3.06 9.48 -5.56
C PHE A 25 3.87 8.34 -4.93
N TYR A 26 3.86 7.15 -5.56
CA TYR A 26 4.57 5.97 -5.05
C TYR A 26 5.95 5.73 -5.67
N ARG A 27 6.45 6.67 -6.49
CA ARG A 27 7.77 6.62 -7.15
C ARG A 27 8.00 5.32 -7.97
N VAL A 28 7.01 4.92 -8.76
CA VAL A 28 7.07 3.71 -9.59
C VAL A 28 7.98 3.91 -10.82
N ARG A 29 9.19 3.34 -10.73
CA ARG A 29 10.23 3.38 -11.78
C ARG A 29 10.38 2.01 -12.44
N ARG A 30 9.33 1.58 -13.14
CA ARG A 30 9.25 0.27 -13.82
C ARG A 30 8.97 0.46 -15.31
N ASN A 31 9.33 -0.54 -16.12
CA ASN A 31 9.15 -0.51 -17.58
C ASN A 31 7.67 -0.64 -17.97
N ALA A 32 7.38 -0.50 -19.27
CA ALA A 32 6.02 -0.54 -19.81
C ALA A 32 5.33 -1.90 -19.56
N GLU A 33 6.04 -3.02 -19.75
CA GLU A 33 5.53 -4.37 -19.52
C GLU A 33 5.05 -4.55 -18.07
N TRP A 34 5.90 -4.21 -17.10
CA TRP A 34 5.55 -4.28 -15.67
C TRP A 34 4.35 -3.39 -15.35
N ARG A 35 4.32 -2.16 -15.88
CA ARG A 35 3.22 -1.21 -15.64
C ARG A 35 1.91 -1.73 -16.21
N SER A 36 1.93 -2.29 -17.42
CA SER A 36 0.76 -2.91 -18.03
C SER A 36 0.20 -4.03 -17.16
N CYS A 37 1.05 -4.98 -16.75
CA CYS A 37 0.64 -6.08 -15.86
C CYS A 37 0.08 -5.57 -14.52
N PHE A 38 0.77 -4.61 -13.89
CA PHE A 38 0.39 -4.03 -12.61
C PHE A 38 -0.96 -3.30 -12.69
N TYR A 39 -1.16 -2.41 -13.66
CA TYR A 39 -2.39 -1.64 -13.76
C TYR A 39 -3.58 -2.48 -14.26
N ALA A 40 -3.35 -3.52 -15.07
CA ALA A 40 -4.39 -4.50 -15.42
C ALA A 40 -4.89 -5.25 -14.17
N MET A 41 -3.97 -5.72 -13.32
CA MET A 41 -4.31 -6.32 -12.02
C MET A 41 -5.06 -5.31 -11.15
N PHE A 42 -4.55 -4.08 -11.04
CA PHE A 42 -5.15 -3.01 -10.23
C PHE A 42 -6.61 -2.75 -10.62
N GLU A 43 -6.90 -2.59 -11.91
CA GLU A 43 -8.28 -2.35 -12.38
C GLU A 43 -9.20 -3.53 -12.05
N ARG A 44 -8.71 -4.75 -12.28
CA ARG A 44 -9.50 -5.97 -12.02
C ARG A 44 -9.88 -6.09 -10.55
N GLU A 45 -8.97 -5.75 -9.63
CA GLU A 45 -9.19 -5.89 -8.19
C GLU A 45 -10.11 -4.82 -7.57
N LYS A 46 -10.49 -3.77 -8.31
CA LYS A 46 -11.50 -2.80 -7.85
C LYS A 46 -12.85 -3.44 -7.53
N LYS A 47 -13.24 -4.47 -8.27
CA LYS A 47 -14.61 -5.02 -8.28
C LYS A 47 -15.03 -5.75 -7.00
N SER A 48 -14.10 -6.29 -6.21
CA SER A 48 -14.44 -7.08 -5.01
C SER A 48 -13.50 -6.80 -3.85
N LYS A 49 -13.99 -6.11 -2.79
CA LYS A 49 -13.22 -5.89 -1.55
C LYS A 49 -13.01 -7.19 -0.77
N ARG A 50 -14.03 -8.06 -0.69
CA ARG A 50 -13.99 -9.29 0.12
C ARG A 50 -13.02 -10.35 -0.40
N ALA A 51 -12.73 -10.37 -1.71
CA ALA A 51 -11.82 -11.34 -2.32
C ALA A 51 -10.36 -10.84 -2.43
N ARG A 52 -10.08 -9.59 -2.04
CA ARG A 52 -8.73 -9.02 -2.09
C ARG A 52 -7.89 -9.57 -0.94
N SER A 53 -6.85 -10.31 -1.27
CA SER A 53 -5.84 -10.80 -0.33
C SER A 53 -4.47 -10.38 -0.81
N PHE A 54 -3.68 -9.79 0.09
CA PHE A 54 -2.30 -9.42 -0.22
C PHE A 54 -1.47 -10.61 -0.69
N GLU A 55 -1.61 -11.77 -0.04
CA GLU A 55 -0.91 -12.99 -0.44
C GLU A 55 -1.28 -13.44 -1.85
N ARG A 56 -2.58 -13.49 -2.18
CA ARG A 56 -3.04 -13.89 -3.52
C ARG A 56 -2.44 -13.00 -4.59
N LEU A 57 -2.53 -11.68 -4.40
CA LEU A 57 -2.05 -10.70 -5.38
C LEU A 57 -0.54 -10.74 -5.53
N LEU A 58 0.19 -10.93 -4.42
CA LEU A 58 1.64 -11.05 -4.44
C LEU A 58 2.10 -12.30 -5.20
N ARG A 59 1.44 -13.44 -4.97
CA ARG A 59 1.72 -14.70 -5.68
C ARG A 59 1.38 -14.58 -7.15
N GLU A 60 0.20 -14.06 -7.49
CA GLU A 60 -0.22 -13.88 -8.89
C GLU A 60 0.77 -12.98 -9.67
N PHE A 61 1.21 -11.88 -9.06
CA PHE A 61 2.17 -10.98 -9.68
C PHE A 61 3.55 -11.64 -9.82
N GLN A 62 3.97 -12.43 -8.82
CA GLN A 62 5.23 -13.19 -8.89
C GLN A 62 5.19 -14.24 -9.99
N THR A 63 4.10 -14.98 -10.15
CA THR A 63 3.92 -15.94 -11.24
C THR A 63 3.97 -15.27 -12.60
N SER A 64 3.34 -14.09 -12.74
CA SER A 64 3.25 -13.38 -14.01
C SER A 64 4.54 -12.69 -14.43
N MET A 65 5.30 -12.13 -13.48
CA MET A 65 6.47 -11.28 -13.76
C MET A 65 7.81 -11.89 -13.29
N GLY A 66 7.78 -13.06 -12.65
CA GLY A 66 8.96 -13.71 -12.06
C GLY A 66 9.57 -12.97 -10.86
N ARG A 67 8.89 -11.94 -10.32
CA ARG A 67 9.43 -11.04 -9.29
C ARG A 67 8.46 -10.86 -8.13
N ILE A 68 8.99 -10.86 -6.91
CA ILE A 68 8.20 -10.58 -5.70
C ILE A 68 8.21 -9.07 -5.41
N GLU A 69 7.07 -8.40 -5.59
CA GLU A 69 6.93 -6.94 -5.49
C GLU A 69 6.02 -6.50 -4.31
N GLY A 70 6.32 -6.97 -3.10
CA GLY A 70 5.48 -6.72 -1.90
C GLY A 70 5.18 -5.25 -1.61
N SER A 71 6.14 -4.35 -1.87
CA SER A 71 5.92 -2.92 -1.68
C SER A 71 4.90 -2.34 -2.66
N PHE A 72 4.98 -2.66 -3.96
CA PHE A 72 4.03 -2.12 -4.94
C PHE A 72 2.65 -2.77 -4.81
N ILE A 73 2.57 -4.07 -4.52
CA ILE A 73 1.30 -4.76 -4.28
C ILE A 73 0.58 -4.19 -3.04
N SER A 74 1.30 -3.91 -1.95
CA SER A 74 0.68 -3.28 -0.78
C SER A 74 0.24 -1.84 -1.05
N LYS A 75 0.96 -1.08 -1.88
CA LYS A 75 0.57 0.29 -2.30
C LYS A 75 -0.70 0.29 -3.16
N MET A 76 -0.82 -0.67 -4.09
CA MET A 76 -2.04 -0.91 -4.84
C MET A 76 -3.21 -1.21 -3.90
N LEU A 77 -3.02 -2.16 -2.99
CA LEU A 77 -4.04 -2.60 -2.05
C LEU A 77 -4.46 -1.46 -1.10
N ALA A 78 -3.51 -0.72 -0.55
CA ALA A 78 -3.70 0.48 0.27
C ALA A 78 -4.41 1.65 -0.45
N THR A 79 -4.40 1.64 -1.79
CA THR A 79 -5.14 2.61 -2.61
C THR A 79 -6.58 2.16 -2.84
N LEU A 80 -6.83 0.85 -2.95
CA LEU A 80 -8.16 0.24 -3.08
C LEU A 80 -8.90 0.06 -1.76
N ASP A 81 -8.17 0.02 -0.65
CA ASP A 81 -8.65 -0.21 0.70
C ASP A 81 -7.75 0.52 1.67
N ASP A 82 -8.25 1.63 2.23
CA ASP A 82 -7.46 2.50 3.09
C ASP A 82 -7.18 1.90 4.47
N GLU A 83 -7.80 0.77 4.83
CA GLU A 83 -7.50 -0.03 6.03
C GLU A 83 -6.27 -0.94 5.86
N GLN A 84 -5.66 -0.96 4.67
CA GLN A 84 -4.50 -1.79 4.36
C GLN A 84 -3.22 -0.96 4.46
N PRO A 85 -2.15 -1.53 5.06
CA PRO A 85 -0.89 -0.82 5.26
C PRO A 85 -0.11 -0.66 3.94
N VAL A 86 0.65 0.43 3.83
CA VAL A 86 1.70 0.53 2.81
C VAL A 86 2.98 -0.14 3.33
N MET A 87 3.40 -1.24 2.70
CA MET A 87 4.69 -1.88 3.00
C MET A 87 5.84 -1.12 2.34
N ASP A 88 6.22 -0.01 2.95
CA ASP A 88 7.39 0.79 2.59
C ASP A 88 8.48 0.65 3.67
N SER A 89 9.75 0.78 3.28
CA SER A 89 10.87 0.64 4.23
C SER A 89 10.80 1.61 5.39
N ILE A 90 10.25 2.82 5.17
CA ILE A 90 10.11 3.83 6.23
C ILE A 90 9.07 3.37 7.26
N VAL A 91 7.89 2.95 6.79
CA VAL A 91 6.79 2.51 7.67
C VAL A 91 7.18 1.21 8.40
N LEU A 92 7.82 0.27 7.70
CA LEU A 92 8.37 -0.95 8.31
C LEU A 92 9.33 -0.60 9.46
N LYS A 93 10.27 0.33 9.25
CA LYS A 93 11.24 0.75 10.27
C LYS A 93 10.54 1.29 11.52
N HIS A 94 9.53 2.15 11.36
CA HIS A 94 8.75 2.68 12.48
C HIS A 94 7.99 1.61 13.25
N CYS A 95 7.63 0.51 12.58
CA CYS A 95 6.99 -0.64 13.21
C CYS A 95 7.98 -1.70 13.72
N GLY A 96 9.29 -1.43 13.71
CA GLY A 96 10.32 -2.38 14.14
C GLY A 96 10.50 -3.57 13.18
N LEU A 97 9.98 -3.47 11.96
CA LEU A 97 10.02 -4.50 10.92
C LEU A 97 11.09 -4.16 9.86
N ARG A 98 11.49 -5.17 9.08
CA ARG A 98 12.44 -5.02 7.97
C ARG A 98 11.98 -5.81 6.77
N MET A 99 12.33 -5.35 5.56
CA MET A 99 12.08 -6.11 4.34
C MET A 99 12.77 -7.48 4.41
N PRO A 100 12.07 -8.58 4.08
CA PRO A 100 12.68 -9.90 4.07
C PRO A 100 13.83 -9.98 3.05
N VAL A 101 14.93 -10.58 3.49
CA VAL A 101 16.11 -10.82 2.65
C VAL A 101 15.78 -11.71 1.45
N TYR A 102 16.60 -11.61 0.41
CA TYR A 102 16.52 -12.51 -0.74
C TYR A 102 16.81 -13.95 -0.32
N GLY A 103 16.19 -14.90 -1.03
CA GLY A 103 16.29 -16.33 -0.75
C GLY A 103 15.26 -17.10 -1.57
N ALA A 104 15.02 -18.36 -1.19
CA ALA A 104 14.01 -19.21 -1.83
C ALA A 104 12.65 -18.48 -1.95
N VAL A 105 12.07 -18.52 -3.15
CA VAL A 105 10.86 -17.76 -3.53
C VAL A 105 9.74 -17.96 -2.51
N GLU A 106 9.38 -19.21 -2.21
CA GLU A 106 8.30 -19.52 -1.27
C GLU A 106 8.56 -19.01 0.16
N ARG A 107 9.80 -19.17 0.65
CA ARG A 107 10.18 -18.66 1.96
C ARG A 107 10.08 -17.14 2.02
N ARG A 108 10.48 -16.47 0.94
CA ARG A 108 10.43 -15.00 0.84
C ARG A 108 8.98 -14.49 0.71
N LEU A 109 8.14 -15.15 -0.08
CA LEU A 109 6.71 -14.86 -0.18
C LEU A 109 6.06 -14.94 1.20
N LYS A 110 6.25 -16.05 1.91
CA LYS A 110 5.71 -16.26 3.27
C LYS A 110 6.11 -15.12 4.21
N ARG A 111 7.40 -14.78 4.27
CA ARG A 111 7.89 -13.70 5.15
C ARG A 111 7.34 -12.33 4.78
N ILE A 112 7.12 -12.06 3.49
CA ILE A 112 6.53 -10.79 3.05
C ILE A 112 5.06 -10.71 3.50
N VAL A 113 4.30 -11.80 3.38
CA VAL A 113 2.93 -11.87 3.88
C VAL A 113 2.89 -11.68 5.41
N GLU A 114 3.71 -12.42 6.16
CA GLU A 114 3.81 -12.28 7.62
C GLU A 114 4.14 -10.83 8.04
N ASN A 115 5.06 -10.18 7.33
CA ASN A 115 5.39 -8.78 7.59
C ASN A 115 4.24 -7.83 7.26
N HIS A 116 3.45 -8.10 6.22
CA HIS A 116 2.29 -7.27 5.90
C HIS A 116 1.25 -7.32 7.02
N ASP A 117 0.98 -8.51 7.54
CA ASP A 117 0.03 -8.71 8.63
C ASP A 117 0.53 -8.10 9.93
N ALA A 118 1.81 -8.30 10.25
CA ALA A 118 2.46 -7.67 11.41
C ALA A 118 2.44 -6.14 11.30
N LEU A 119 2.66 -5.59 10.10
CA LEU A 119 2.59 -4.16 9.84
C LEU A 119 1.18 -3.61 10.06
N ARG A 120 0.15 -4.30 9.56
CA ARG A 120 -1.25 -3.92 9.80
C ARG A 120 -1.57 -3.91 11.29
N ALA A 121 -1.18 -4.96 12.02
CA ALA A 121 -1.38 -5.03 13.46
C ALA A 121 -0.64 -3.91 14.22
N SER A 122 0.57 -3.56 13.79
CA SER A 122 1.32 -2.43 14.35
C SER A 122 0.62 -1.09 14.12
N LEU A 123 0.10 -0.83 12.92
CA LEU A 123 -0.64 0.40 12.63
C LEU A 123 -1.92 0.51 13.48
N ILE A 124 -2.64 -0.60 13.67
CA ILE A 124 -3.83 -0.64 14.55
C ILE A 124 -3.44 -0.27 15.98
N ARG A 125 -2.38 -0.90 16.53
CA ARG A 125 -1.88 -0.57 17.88
C ARG A 125 -1.45 0.90 18.00
N ILE A 126 -0.76 1.43 17.00
CA ILE A 126 -0.34 2.84 17.00
C ILE A 126 -1.57 3.74 16.97
N ARG A 127 -2.54 3.46 16.10
CA ARG A 127 -3.80 4.22 15.99
C ARG A 127 -4.54 4.24 17.33
N ASP A 128 -4.63 3.11 18.01
CA ASP A 128 -5.38 2.98 19.26
C ASP A 128 -4.63 3.57 20.48
N ALA A 129 -3.33 3.85 20.37
CA ALA A 129 -2.56 4.53 21.41
C ALA A 129 -2.87 6.03 21.47
N GLU A 130 -2.63 6.65 22.63
CA GLU A 130 -2.87 8.07 22.88
C GLU A 130 -2.16 8.97 21.84
N LEU A 131 -0.89 8.72 21.57
CA LEU A 131 -0.14 9.46 20.55
C LEU A 131 -0.75 9.29 19.15
N GLY A 132 -1.24 8.10 18.80
CA GLY A 132 -1.89 7.86 17.51
C GLY A 132 -3.21 8.63 17.38
N GLN A 133 -4.04 8.62 18.42
CA GLN A 133 -5.27 9.41 18.47
C GLN A 133 -4.98 10.91 18.36
N PHE A 134 -3.91 11.38 19.02
CA PHE A 134 -3.43 12.75 18.85
C PHE A 134 -3.06 13.05 17.39
N LEU A 135 -2.25 12.20 16.75
CA LEU A 135 -1.85 12.36 15.34
C LEU A 135 -3.06 12.37 14.39
N VAL A 136 -4.04 11.47 14.61
CA VAL A 136 -5.30 11.44 13.87
C VAL A 136 -6.07 12.75 14.04
N SER A 137 -6.16 13.29 15.26
CA SER A 137 -6.83 14.56 15.52
C SER A 137 -6.18 15.72 14.77
N VAL A 138 -4.84 15.78 14.76
CA VAL A 138 -4.07 16.79 14.04
C VAL A 138 -4.28 16.65 12.53
N PHE A 139 -4.28 15.41 12.03
CA PHE A 139 -4.52 15.12 10.62
C PHE A 139 -5.92 15.60 10.18
N LYS A 140 -6.97 15.24 10.91
CA LYS A 140 -8.34 15.66 10.62
C LYS A 140 -8.51 17.18 10.64
N ARG A 141 -7.85 17.89 11.58
CA ARG A 141 -7.86 19.37 11.58
C ARG A 141 -7.13 19.97 10.38
N ARG A 142 -6.02 19.36 9.95
CA ARG A 142 -5.19 19.86 8.84
C ARG A 142 -5.78 19.55 7.45
N TYR A 143 -6.50 18.44 7.35
CA TYR A 143 -7.11 17.91 6.13
C TYR A 143 -8.58 17.50 6.39
N PRO A 144 -9.47 18.48 6.65
CA PRO A 144 -10.86 18.21 7.06
C PRO A 144 -11.66 17.44 6.00
N ASP A 145 -11.34 17.61 4.72
CA ASP A 145 -12.03 16.97 3.60
C ASP A 145 -11.44 15.59 3.24
N ALA A 146 -10.45 15.09 3.99
CA ALA A 146 -9.82 13.81 3.71
C ALA A 146 -10.74 12.65 4.08
N GLN A 147 -11.31 12.02 3.06
CA GLN A 147 -12.15 10.81 3.19
C GLN A 147 -11.27 9.55 3.19
N ILE A 148 -10.49 9.36 4.26
CA ILE A 148 -9.65 8.18 4.47
C ILE A 148 -9.77 7.66 5.90
N SER A 149 -9.48 6.38 6.11
CA SER A 149 -9.47 5.74 7.43
C SER A 149 -8.40 6.33 8.36
N GLU A 150 -8.61 6.20 9.66
CA GLU A 150 -7.63 6.60 10.67
C GLU A 150 -6.32 5.80 10.57
N ILE A 151 -6.41 4.54 10.17
CA ILE A 151 -5.24 3.70 9.87
C ILE A 151 -4.42 4.35 8.75
N LYS A 152 -5.06 4.82 7.67
CA LYS A 152 -4.36 5.52 6.58
C LYS A 152 -3.75 6.84 7.03
N MET A 153 -4.41 7.58 7.91
CA MET A 153 -3.85 8.81 8.47
C MET A 153 -2.55 8.54 9.22
N VAL A 154 -2.55 7.54 10.11
CA VAL A 154 -1.34 7.12 10.84
C VAL A 154 -0.25 6.64 9.88
N ASP A 155 -0.60 5.77 8.92
CA ASP A 155 0.31 5.26 7.89
C ASP A 155 0.99 6.41 7.10
N LEU A 156 0.21 7.39 6.64
CA LEU A 156 0.72 8.56 5.93
C LEU A 156 1.64 9.42 6.80
N VAL A 157 1.29 9.63 8.07
CA VAL A 157 2.15 10.39 9.00
C VAL A 157 3.47 9.66 9.19
N LEU A 158 3.45 8.36 9.48
CA LEU A 158 4.66 7.54 9.63
C LEU A 158 5.50 7.50 8.35
N TRP A 159 4.85 7.48 7.19
CA TRP A 159 5.54 7.49 5.90
C TRP A 159 6.23 8.83 5.60
N GLN A 160 5.68 9.95 6.09
CA GLN A 160 6.29 11.28 5.96
C GLN A 160 7.37 11.56 7.01
N THR A 161 7.33 10.91 8.18
CA THR A 161 8.38 11.01 9.20
C THR A 161 9.61 10.22 8.77
N ARG A 162 10.35 10.77 7.80
CA ARG A 162 11.70 10.31 7.50
C ARG A 162 12.55 10.61 8.74
N SER A 163 13.09 9.57 9.37
CA SER A 163 14.18 9.77 10.33
C SER A 163 15.25 10.55 9.57
N GLN A 164 15.61 11.74 10.07
CA GLN A 164 16.87 12.38 9.69
C GLN A 164 18.03 11.44 10.04
#